data_AF-H0SKD8-F1
#
_entry.id   AF-H0SKD8-F1
#
_cell.length_a   1.000
_cell.length_b   1.000
_cell.length_c   1.000
_cell.angle_alpha   90.00
_cell.angle_beta   90.00
_cell.angle_gamma   90.00
#
_symmetry.space_group_name_H-M   'P 1'
#
loop_
_entity.id
_entity.type
_entity.pdbx_description
1 polymer ?
#
loop_
_entity_poly.entity_id
_entity_poly.type
_entity_poly.pdbx_seq_one_letter_code
_entity_poly.pdbx_strand_id
1 'polypeptide(L)'
;MNGKLLNEYRKQRGNGIKPGLAISRARYALETGNTSCVGYTSFIPAATIGAPFKVGGDFCRWIETPDQYGLRFVGYAQHIAPRSIRHTGWFLDDEGMGEKAQGVVYRMPSRKGRALLVAGIADPYNDGPAIVSFDTTDDETTAALWADQLAERYAEAQRDFQRVISARARFDDLGDEISGERKQCLALIAELKPRMRSFGPATCKALRGAVADLLESIGRARQERADIRDAFASHAAWDV
;
A
#
# COMPACT_ATOMS: atom_id res chain seq x y z
N MET A 1 3.94 -17.83 21.43
CA MET A 1 4.63 -16.55 21.67
C MET A 1 4.08 -15.55 20.66
N ASN A 2 3.62 -14.35 21.07
CA ASN A 2 3.09 -13.33 20.16
C ASN A 2 4.13 -12.97 19.08
N GLY A 3 3.73 -12.85 17.81
CA GLY A 3 4.64 -12.56 16.69
C GLY A 3 5.46 -11.28 16.90
N LYS A 4 4.86 -10.24 17.50
CA LYS A 4 5.57 -8.99 17.84
C LYS A 4 6.66 -9.21 18.89
N LEU A 5 6.39 -10.05 19.90
CA LEU A 5 7.35 -10.41 20.95
C LEU A 5 8.52 -11.22 20.40
N LEU A 6 8.24 -12.14 19.48
CA LEU A 6 9.26 -12.95 18.83
C LEU A 6 10.20 -12.10 17.96
N ASN A 7 9.66 -11.10 17.26
CA ASN A 7 10.45 -10.19 16.43
C ASN A 7 11.39 -9.32 17.26
N GLU A 8 10.89 -8.69 18.33
CA GLU A 8 11.74 -7.91 19.22
C GLU A 8 12.77 -8.79 19.95
N TYR A 9 12.39 -10.00 20.38
CA TYR A 9 13.35 -10.94 20.96
C TYR A 9 14.51 -11.26 19.99
N ARG A 10 14.20 -11.53 18.72
CA ARG A 10 15.20 -11.81 17.68
C ARG A 10 16.10 -10.61 17.40
N LYS A 11 15.55 -9.39 17.36
CA LYS A 11 16.32 -8.14 17.22
C LYS A 11 17.34 -7.97 18.34
N GLN A 12 16.93 -8.17 19.59
CA GLN A 12 17.85 -8.11 20.74
C GLN A 12 18.95 -9.20 20.65
N ARG A 13 18.60 -10.39 20.16
CA ARG A 13 19.57 -11.48 19.92
C ARG A 13 20.59 -11.15 18.83
N GLY A 14 20.19 -10.44 17.76
CA GLY A 14 21.08 -9.95 16.71
C GLY A 14 22.15 -9.00 17.24
N ASN A 15 21.83 -8.23 18.28
CA ASN A 15 22.77 -7.34 18.97
C ASN A 15 23.65 -8.05 20.02
N GLY A 16 23.71 -9.39 20.00
CA GLY A 16 24.54 -10.19 20.90
C GLY A 16 24.02 -10.30 22.34
N ILE A 17 22.77 -9.88 22.62
CA ILE A 17 22.23 -9.87 23.98
C ILE A 17 21.88 -11.30 24.42
N LYS A 18 22.20 -11.65 25.68
CA LYS A 18 21.92 -12.97 26.26
C LYS A 18 20.40 -13.28 26.24
N PRO A 19 19.98 -14.55 26.05
CA PRO A 19 18.57 -14.90 25.83
C PRO A 19 17.60 -14.38 26.90
N GLY A 20 17.92 -14.53 28.18
CA GLY A 20 17.06 -14.05 29.27
C GLY A 20 16.84 -12.53 29.23
N LEU A 21 17.89 -11.77 28.97
CA LEU A 21 17.83 -10.30 28.87
C LEU A 21 17.12 -9.85 27.58
N ALA A 22 17.29 -10.60 26.48
CA ALA A 22 16.61 -10.32 25.22
C ALA A 22 15.09 -10.46 25.34
N ILE A 23 14.59 -11.48 26.04
CA ILE A 23 13.13 -11.65 26.27
C ILE A 23 12.58 -10.50 27.13
N SER A 24 13.31 -10.13 28.19
CA SER A 24 12.91 -9.03 29.07
C SER A 24 12.84 -7.70 28.32
N ARG A 25 13.85 -7.37 27.51
CA ARG A 25 13.86 -6.16 26.67
C ARG A 25 12.75 -6.15 25.62
N ALA A 26 12.46 -7.31 25.03
CA ALA A 26 11.39 -7.42 24.04
C ALA A 26 9.99 -7.18 24.64
N ARG A 27 9.75 -7.66 25.87
CA ARG A 27 8.49 -7.35 26.59
C ARG A 27 8.41 -5.87 26.96
N TYR A 28 9.48 -5.30 27.48
CA TYR A 28 9.54 -3.89 27.83
C TYR A 28 9.28 -2.97 26.62
N ALA A 29 9.85 -3.29 25.46
CA ALA A 29 9.60 -2.55 24.22
C ALA A 29 8.13 -2.58 23.79
N LEU A 30 7.45 -3.73 23.96
CA LEU A 30 6.03 -3.88 23.68
C LEU A 30 5.14 -3.11 24.66
N GLU A 31 5.46 -3.17 25.94
CA GLU A 31 4.71 -2.49 27.01
C GLU A 31 4.83 -0.97 26.90
N THR A 32 6.00 -0.46 26.52
CA THR A 32 6.26 0.98 26.39
C THR A 32 5.84 1.57 25.05
N GLY A 33 5.34 0.76 24.11
CA GLY A 33 5.03 1.21 22.76
C GLY A 33 6.27 1.62 21.95
N ASN A 34 7.47 1.44 22.49
CA ASN A 34 8.75 1.71 21.82
C ASN A 34 9.16 0.55 20.90
N THR A 35 8.18 -0.16 20.37
CA THR A 35 8.38 -1.06 19.24
C THR A 35 8.47 -0.21 18.00
N SER A 36 9.57 -0.31 17.27
CA SER A 36 9.66 0.22 15.91
C SER A 36 8.50 -0.35 15.10
N CYS A 37 7.50 0.48 14.83
CA CYS A 37 6.34 0.16 14.01
C CYS A 37 6.82 -0.37 12.66
N VAL A 38 6.44 -1.60 12.33
CA VAL A 38 6.30 -2.19 10.99
C VAL A 38 7.10 -1.48 9.87
N GLY A 39 8.42 -1.53 9.96
CA GLY A 39 9.23 -1.81 8.79
C GLY A 39 9.39 -3.33 8.76
N TYR A 40 9.27 -3.96 7.59
CA TYR A 40 9.73 -5.33 7.41
C TYR A 40 11.16 -5.43 7.95
N THR A 41 11.35 -5.93 9.17
CA THR A 41 12.69 -6.25 9.65
C THR A 41 13.11 -7.50 8.88
N SER A 42 13.75 -7.28 7.74
CA SER A 42 14.40 -8.25 6.88
C SER A 42 15.50 -8.97 7.66
N PHE A 43 15.12 -10.05 8.35
CA PHE A 43 16.03 -11.01 8.98
C PHE A 43 16.24 -12.24 8.08
N ILE A 44 16.45 -12.01 6.80
CA ILE A 44 17.02 -13.00 5.89
C ILE A 44 18.43 -12.47 5.58
N PRO A 45 19.48 -13.32 5.59
CA PRO A 45 20.85 -12.84 5.44
C PRO A 45 20.99 -12.04 4.14
N ALA A 46 21.91 -11.06 4.16
CA ALA A 46 22.37 -10.23 3.04
C ALA A 46 21.68 -10.54 1.70
N ALA A 47 20.81 -9.61 1.30
CA ALA A 47 20.00 -9.63 0.09
C ALA A 47 18.86 -10.65 0.15
N THR A 48 17.61 -10.21 0.04
CA THR A 48 16.44 -11.10 -0.08
C THR A 48 15.91 -11.08 -1.50
N ILE A 49 16.06 -12.20 -2.21
CA ILE A 49 15.19 -12.48 -3.35
C ILE A 49 13.84 -12.94 -2.78
N GLY A 50 12.81 -12.12 -2.98
CA GLY A 50 11.43 -12.44 -2.62
C GLY A 50 10.87 -13.64 -3.39
N ALA A 51 9.74 -14.16 -2.92
CA ALA A 51 8.96 -15.14 -3.68
C ALA A 51 8.55 -14.55 -5.04
N PRO A 52 8.44 -15.37 -6.10
CA PRO A 52 7.90 -14.91 -7.37
C PRO A 52 6.49 -14.32 -7.20
N PHE A 53 6.23 -13.21 -7.89
CA PHE A 53 4.90 -12.61 -8.01
C PHE A 53 4.70 -12.09 -9.43
N LYS A 54 3.49 -11.61 -9.74
CA LYS A 54 3.16 -11.10 -11.07
C LYS A 54 3.04 -9.58 -11.08
N VAL A 55 3.59 -8.95 -12.12
CA VAL A 55 3.36 -7.54 -12.45
C VAL A 55 2.87 -7.48 -13.90
N GLY A 56 1.60 -7.16 -14.11
CA GLY A 56 1.04 -7.07 -15.46
C GLY A 56 1.14 -8.35 -16.30
N GLY A 57 1.25 -9.52 -15.66
CA GLY A 57 1.42 -10.82 -16.31
C GLY A 57 2.83 -11.42 -16.20
N ASP A 58 3.86 -10.59 -16.02
CA ASP A 58 5.26 -11.04 -15.96
C ASP A 58 5.65 -11.56 -14.58
N PHE A 59 6.42 -12.64 -14.55
CA PHE A 59 6.96 -13.19 -13.32
C PHE A 59 8.16 -12.39 -12.84
N CYS A 60 7.95 -11.65 -11.76
CA CYS A 60 8.95 -10.80 -11.15
C CYS A 60 9.38 -11.34 -9.79
N ARG A 61 10.52 -10.85 -9.32
CA ARG A 61 10.97 -11.02 -7.94
C ARG A 61 11.42 -9.69 -7.36
N TRP A 62 11.12 -9.51 -6.08
CA TRP A 62 11.69 -8.43 -5.28
C TRP A 62 13.13 -8.78 -4.97
N ILE A 63 14.05 -7.83 -5.16
CA ILE A 63 15.46 -8.01 -4.84
C ILE A 63 15.93 -6.79 -4.05
N GLU A 64 16.21 -7.00 -2.77
CA GLU A 64 16.60 -5.94 -1.83
C GLU A 64 17.92 -5.23 -2.25
N THR A 65 18.90 -6.02 -2.70
CA THR A 65 20.24 -5.54 -3.09
C THR A 65 20.69 -6.29 -4.35
N PRO A 66 20.30 -5.81 -5.55
CA PRO A 66 20.58 -6.48 -6.82
C PRO A 66 22.07 -6.77 -7.06
N ASP A 67 22.94 -5.86 -6.62
CA ASP A 67 24.40 -5.95 -6.75
C ASP A 67 24.99 -7.15 -6.00
N GLN A 68 24.49 -7.43 -4.79
CA GLN A 68 24.91 -8.59 -3.97
C GLN A 68 24.53 -9.93 -4.63
N TYR A 69 23.54 -9.92 -5.52
CA TYR A 69 23.12 -11.05 -6.34
C TYR A 69 23.83 -11.13 -7.71
N GLY A 70 24.83 -10.28 -7.93
CA GLY A 70 25.61 -10.25 -9.16
C GLY A 70 24.90 -9.54 -10.32
N LEU A 71 23.76 -8.90 -10.07
CA LEU A 71 23.10 -8.05 -11.06
C LEU A 71 23.83 -6.70 -11.10
N ARG A 72 24.39 -6.36 -12.26
CA ARG A 72 25.09 -5.09 -12.45
C ARG A 72 24.14 -4.08 -13.06
N PHE A 73 23.92 -2.96 -12.38
CA PHE A 73 23.11 -1.88 -12.91
C PHE A 73 23.71 -1.34 -14.21
N VAL A 74 22.91 -1.29 -15.27
CA VAL A 74 23.31 -0.74 -16.58
C VAL A 74 22.86 0.71 -16.70
N GLY A 75 21.60 0.98 -16.34
CA GLY A 75 21.03 2.31 -16.40
C GLY A 75 19.51 2.30 -16.31
N TYR A 76 18.94 3.49 -16.23
CA TYR A 76 17.49 3.70 -16.36
C TYR A 76 17.04 3.61 -17.82
N ALA A 77 15.84 3.11 -18.05
CA ALA A 77 15.31 2.83 -19.38
C ALA A 77 15.32 4.06 -20.30
N GLN A 78 14.92 5.23 -19.80
CA GLN A 78 14.92 6.48 -20.56
C GLN A 78 16.31 6.98 -20.96
N HIS A 79 17.36 6.59 -20.24
CA HIS A 79 18.73 6.95 -20.61
C HIS A 79 19.32 5.99 -21.64
N ILE A 80 18.88 4.72 -21.63
CA ILE A 80 19.32 3.68 -22.57
C ILE A 80 18.63 3.87 -23.93
N ALA A 81 17.32 4.14 -23.94
CA ALA A 81 16.52 4.30 -25.16
C ALA A 81 15.84 5.69 -25.27
N PRO A 82 16.60 6.81 -25.23
CA PRO A 82 16.05 8.17 -25.14
C PRO A 82 15.23 8.62 -26.36
N ARG A 83 15.37 7.94 -27.50
CA ARG A 83 14.56 8.22 -28.70
C ARG A 83 13.16 7.63 -28.61
N SER A 84 13.03 6.52 -27.89
CA SER A 84 11.78 5.74 -27.76
C SER A 84 11.03 6.09 -26.48
N ILE A 85 11.74 6.29 -25.37
CA ILE A 85 11.17 6.59 -24.05
C ILE A 85 11.40 8.07 -23.75
N ARG A 86 10.32 8.86 -23.75
CA ARG A 86 10.35 10.32 -23.62
C ARG A 86 9.74 10.83 -22.31
N HIS A 87 9.74 10.00 -21.28
CA HIS A 87 9.33 10.34 -19.92
C HIS A 87 10.37 9.84 -18.92
N THR A 88 10.21 10.21 -17.66
CA THR A 88 11.16 9.87 -16.58
C THR A 88 10.69 8.72 -15.71
N GLY A 89 9.52 8.14 -16.02
CA GLY A 89 8.85 7.09 -15.25
C GLY A 89 7.33 7.26 -15.31
N TRP A 90 6.62 6.42 -14.58
CA TRP A 90 5.16 6.37 -14.51
C TRP A 90 4.69 6.72 -13.10
N PHE A 91 3.79 7.69 -12.96
CA PHE A 91 3.26 8.08 -11.66
C PHE A 91 2.39 6.98 -11.04
N LEU A 92 2.54 6.79 -9.73
CA LEU A 92 1.81 5.79 -8.95
C LEU A 92 0.43 6.26 -8.47
N ASP A 93 0.10 7.53 -8.69
CA ASP A 93 -1.17 8.19 -8.38
C ASP A 93 -1.82 8.76 -9.66
N ASP A 94 -3.12 9.02 -9.59
CA ASP A 94 -3.89 9.53 -10.74
C ASP A 94 -3.65 11.04 -10.99
N GLU A 95 -3.20 11.78 -9.97
CA GLU A 95 -2.95 13.23 -10.05
C GLU A 95 -1.60 13.57 -10.70
N GLY A 96 -0.69 12.61 -10.80
CA GLY A 96 0.66 12.80 -11.35
C GLY A 96 1.57 13.61 -10.43
N MET A 97 1.38 13.53 -9.12
CA MET A 97 2.09 14.34 -8.12
C MET A 97 2.93 13.51 -7.14
N GLY A 98 2.75 12.20 -7.10
CA GLY A 98 3.46 11.28 -6.22
C GLY A 98 4.71 10.65 -6.84
N GLU A 99 5.08 9.51 -6.28
CA GLU A 99 6.27 8.77 -6.69
C GLU A 99 6.14 8.17 -8.09
N LYS A 100 7.29 7.86 -8.71
CA LYS A 100 7.35 7.28 -10.05
C LYS A 100 7.97 5.89 -10.05
N ALA A 101 7.31 4.96 -10.73
CA ALA A 101 7.95 3.73 -11.17
C ALA A 101 8.92 4.04 -12.34
N GLN A 102 10.20 3.75 -12.15
CA GLN A 102 11.21 3.93 -13.18
C GLN A 102 11.72 2.57 -13.66
N GLY A 103 11.68 2.35 -14.97
CA GLY A 103 12.29 1.17 -15.59
C GLY A 103 13.81 1.19 -15.43
N VAL A 104 14.39 0.08 -14.99
CA VAL A 104 15.83 -0.13 -14.85
C VAL A 104 16.28 -1.38 -15.57
N VAL A 105 17.50 -1.35 -16.10
CA VAL A 105 18.12 -2.51 -16.75
C VAL A 105 19.29 -2.99 -15.92
N TYR A 106 19.30 -4.29 -15.65
CA TYR A 106 20.43 -4.96 -15.03
C TYR A 106 21.08 -5.95 -16.00
N ARG A 107 22.39 -6.13 -15.85
CA ARG A 107 23.16 -7.16 -16.54
C ARG A 107 23.46 -8.31 -15.60
N MET A 108 23.08 -9.51 -16.00
CA MET A 108 23.40 -10.75 -15.30
C MET A 108 24.83 -11.22 -15.57
N PRO A 109 25.43 -12.02 -14.67
CA PRO A 109 26.67 -12.73 -14.95
C PRO A 109 26.45 -13.71 -16.11
N SER A 110 27.19 -13.54 -17.21
CA SER A 110 27.03 -14.40 -18.38
C SER A 110 28.14 -15.42 -18.50
N ARG A 111 27.79 -16.59 -19.05
CA ARG A 111 28.73 -17.62 -19.49
C ARG A 111 28.76 -17.56 -21.02
N LYS A 112 29.94 -17.56 -21.64
CA LYS A 112 30.18 -17.48 -23.11
C LYS A 112 30.16 -16.08 -23.76
N GLY A 113 30.43 -15.02 -23.00
CA GLY A 113 30.77 -13.71 -23.55
C GLY A 113 29.63 -12.88 -24.16
N ARG A 114 28.39 -13.35 -24.14
CA ARG A 114 27.20 -12.56 -24.51
C ARG A 114 26.64 -11.83 -23.29
N ALA A 115 26.18 -10.59 -23.42
CA ALA A 115 25.47 -9.94 -22.32
C ALA A 115 24.10 -10.61 -22.14
N LEU A 116 23.68 -10.82 -20.89
CA LEU A 116 22.31 -11.18 -20.56
C LEU A 116 21.74 -10.02 -19.75
N LEU A 117 20.77 -9.33 -20.32
CA LEU A 117 20.13 -8.16 -19.76
C LEU A 117 18.73 -8.54 -19.30
N VAL A 118 18.34 -8.01 -18.14
CA VAL A 118 17.02 -8.21 -17.55
C VAL A 118 16.39 -6.87 -17.25
N ALA A 119 15.08 -6.82 -17.42
CA ALA A 119 14.26 -5.66 -17.11
C ALA A 119 13.86 -5.65 -15.63
N GLY A 120 13.75 -4.46 -15.06
CA GLY A 120 13.23 -4.28 -13.72
C GLY A 120 12.62 -2.89 -13.51
N ILE A 121 12.12 -2.67 -12.29
CA ILE A 121 11.59 -1.41 -11.80
C ILE A 121 12.40 -1.05 -10.55
N ALA A 122 12.96 0.16 -10.50
CA ALA A 122 13.54 0.69 -9.27
C ALA A 122 12.44 0.87 -8.23
N ASP A 123 12.71 0.54 -6.96
CA ASP A 123 11.75 0.84 -5.90
C ASP A 123 11.48 2.36 -5.86
N PRO A 124 10.22 2.80 -6.05
CA PRO A 124 9.88 4.22 -5.99
C PRO A 124 10.10 4.85 -4.61
N TYR A 125 10.23 4.05 -3.55
CA TYR A 125 10.30 4.54 -2.17
C TYR A 125 11.67 4.37 -1.51
N ASN A 126 12.58 3.60 -2.11
CA ASN A 126 13.90 3.33 -1.54
C ASN A 126 14.99 3.26 -2.61
N ASP A 127 16.17 3.77 -2.26
CA ASP A 127 17.34 3.67 -3.13
C ASP A 127 17.96 2.28 -3.04
N GLY A 128 18.01 1.56 -4.17
CA GLY A 128 18.75 0.30 -4.31
C GLY A 128 17.89 -0.92 -4.64
N PRO A 129 16.79 -1.20 -3.92
CA PRO A 129 15.93 -2.33 -4.22
C PRO A 129 15.28 -2.24 -5.59
N ALA A 130 14.97 -3.40 -6.16
CA ALA A 130 14.28 -3.48 -7.45
C ALA A 130 13.36 -4.68 -7.57
N ILE A 131 12.33 -4.52 -8.40
CA ILE A 131 11.49 -5.60 -8.92
C ILE A 131 12.09 -6.03 -10.25
N VAL A 132 12.51 -7.29 -10.40
CA VAL A 132 13.21 -7.76 -11.60
C VAL A 132 12.45 -8.90 -12.27
N SER A 133 12.25 -8.79 -13.59
CA SER A 133 11.80 -9.89 -14.46
C SER A 133 13.03 -10.62 -15.00
N PHE A 134 13.03 -11.95 -14.96
CA PHE A 134 14.16 -12.77 -15.41
C PHE A 134 14.07 -13.21 -16.88
N ASP A 135 13.17 -12.60 -17.65
CA ASP A 135 13.21 -12.69 -19.10
C ASP A 135 14.44 -11.93 -19.62
N THR A 136 15.27 -12.61 -20.40
CA THR A 136 16.59 -12.10 -20.80
C THR A 136 16.64 -11.72 -22.28
N THR A 137 17.38 -10.66 -22.58
CA THR A 137 17.77 -10.27 -23.95
C THR A 137 19.25 -9.88 -23.99
N ASP A 138 19.85 -9.84 -25.18
CA ASP A 138 21.21 -9.32 -25.41
C ASP A 138 21.24 -7.90 -26.02
N ASP A 139 20.07 -7.33 -26.32
CA ASP A 139 19.92 -5.96 -26.81
C ASP A 139 19.48 -4.98 -25.69
N GLU A 140 20.28 -3.95 -25.45
CA GLU A 140 20.02 -2.92 -24.43
C GLU A 140 18.73 -2.13 -24.70
N THR A 141 18.43 -1.87 -25.97
CA THR A 141 17.22 -1.11 -26.32
C THR A 141 15.96 -1.91 -26.01
N THR A 142 15.94 -3.19 -26.38
CA THR A 142 14.86 -4.12 -26.06
C THR A 142 14.68 -4.25 -24.54
N ALA A 143 15.77 -4.42 -23.79
CA ALA A 143 15.70 -4.51 -22.33
C ALA A 143 15.12 -3.24 -21.69
N ALA A 144 15.51 -2.06 -22.20
CA ALA A 144 14.98 -0.78 -21.74
C ALA A 144 13.47 -0.64 -22.01
N LEU A 145 13.00 -1.02 -23.20
CA LEU A 145 11.59 -1.01 -23.54
C LEU A 145 10.77 -1.96 -22.66
N TRP A 146 11.31 -3.15 -22.37
CA TRP A 146 10.67 -4.09 -21.44
C TRP A 146 10.60 -3.54 -20.02
N ALA A 147 11.67 -2.90 -19.54
CA ALA A 147 11.71 -2.28 -18.22
C ALA A 147 10.69 -1.14 -18.09
N ASP A 148 10.52 -0.34 -19.15
CA ASP A 148 9.55 0.75 -19.18
C ASP A 148 8.09 0.26 -19.17
N GLN A 149 7.77 -0.76 -19.98
CA GLN A 149 6.46 -1.42 -19.97
C GLN A 149 6.16 -2.10 -18.64
N LEU A 150 7.18 -2.69 -18.01
CA LEU A 150 7.04 -3.29 -16.68
C LEU A 150 6.70 -2.22 -15.63
N ALA A 151 7.37 -1.07 -15.68
CA ALA A 151 7.09 0.07 -14.82
C ALA A 151 5.69 0.67 -15.05
N GLU A 152 5.23 0.76 -16.31
CA GLU A 152 3.87 1.19 -16.66
C GLU A 152 2.82 0.32 -15.98
N ARG A 153 2.91 -1.01 -16.17
CA ARG A 153 1.94 -1.96 -15.61
C ARG A 153 1.96 -1.98 -14.09
N TYR A 154 3.14 -1.78 -13.47
CA TYR A 154 3.24 -1.64 -12.03
C TYR A 154 2.54 -0.37 -11.54
N ALA A 155 2.75 0.76 -12.21
CA ALA A 155 2.11 2.01 -11.87
C ALA A 155 0.57 1.95 -12.03
N GLU A 156 0.07 1.29 -13.08
CA GLU A 156 -1.36 1.03 -13.25
C GLU A 156 -1.95 0.17 -12.13
N ALA A 157 -1.28 -0.93 -11.79
CA ALA A 157 -1.72 -1.81 -10.69
C ALA A 157 -1.71 -1.06 -9.34
N GLN A 158 -0.73 -0.19 -9.11
CA GLN A 158 -0.65 0.61 -7.89
C GLN A 158 -1.76 1.66 -7.82
N ARG A 159 -2.07 2.35 -8.93
CA ARG A 159 -3.20 3.29 -9.00
C ARG A 159 -4.53 2.59 -8.77
N ASP A 160 -4.72 1.40 -9.34
CA ASP A 160 -5.91 0.59 -9.10
C ASP A 160 -6.05 0.17 -7.64
N PHE A 161 -4.95 -0.30 -7.03
CA PHE A 161 -4.90 -0.61 -5.61
C PHE A 161 -5.23 0.62 -4.74
N GLN A 162 -4.63 1.77 -5.01
CA GLN A 162 -4.88 3.01 -4.26
C GLN A 162 -6.33 3.49 -4.37
N ARG A 163 -6.95 3.38 -5.56
CA ARG A 163 -8.37 3.68 -5.76
C ARG A 163 -9.25 2.80 -4.86
N VAL A 164 -8.98 1.50 -4.82
CA VAL A 164 -9.73 0.55 -3.98
C VAL A 164 -9.53 0.82 -2.49
N ILE A 165 -8.30 1.07 -2.04
CA ILE A 165 -8.01 1.37 -0.63
C ILE A 165 -8.64 2.69 -0.19
N SER A 166 -8.56 3.73 -1.02
CA SER A 166 -9.21 5.02 -0.74
C SER A 166 -10.73 4.88 -0.66
N ALA A 167 -11.32 4.12 -1.59
CA ALA A 167 -12.75 3.81 -1.57
C ALA A 167 -13.15 3.02 -0.32
N ARG A 168 -12.32 2.07 0.12
CA ARG A 168 -12.56 1.30 1.34
C ARG A 168 -12.50 2.17 2.59
N ALA A 169 -11.52 3.06 2.70
CA ALA A 169 -11.44 4.03 3.79
C ALA A 169 -12.70 4.88 3.86
N ARG A 170 -13.15 5.43 2.72
CA ARG A 170 -14.40 6.19 2.63
C ARG A 170 -15.62 5.36 3.05
N PHE A 171 -15.68 4.09 2.65
CA PHE A 171 -16.76 3.18 3.02
C PHE A 171 -16.84 2.95 4.55
N ASP A 172 -15.70 2.87 5.22
CA ASP A 172 -15.61 2.70 6.67
C ASP A 172 -15.95 4.03 7.40
N ASP A 173 -15.45 5.17 6.93
CA ASP A 173 -15.79 6.51 7.44
C ASP A 173 -17.31 6.77 7.39
N LEU A 174 -17.95 6.40 6.28
CA LEU A 174 -19.42 6.48 6.13
C LEU A 174 -20.15 5.61 7.17
N GLY A 175 -19.58 4.46 7.53
CA GLY A 175 -20.13 3.59 8.59
C GLY A 175 -20.10 4.26 9.96
N ASP A 176 -19.03 4.99 10.25
CA ASP A 176 -18.87 5.77 11.47
C ASP A 176 -19.79 6.99 11.49
N GLU A 177 -19.92 7.70 10.36
CA GLU A 177 -20.86 8.82 10.18
C GLU A 177 -22.31 8.38 10.46
N ILE A 178 -22.77 7.31 9.79
CA ILE A 178 -24.10 6.73 10.02
C ILE A 178 -24.31 6.37 11.49
N SER A 179 -23.29 5.78 12.13
CA SER A 179 -23.36 5.39 13.54
C SER A 179 -23.41 6.60 14.47
N GLY A 180 -22.65 7.66 14.16
CA GLY A 180 -22.62 8.93 14.88
C GLY A 180 -23.96 9.66 14.78
N GLU A 181 -24.48 9.87 13.58
CA GLU A 181 -25.77 10.52 13.34
C GLU A 181 -26.92 9.74 13.96
N ARG A 182 -26.90 8.41 13.93
CA ARG A 182 -27.89 7.57 14.62
C ARG A 182 -27.86 7.80 16.12
N LYS A 183 -26.68 7.88 16.74
CA LYS A 183 -26.55 8.19 18.17
C LYS A 183 -27.10 9.58 18.49
N GLN A 184 -26.79 10.58 17.67
CA GLN A 184 -27.32 11.94 17.83
C GLN A 184 -28.86 11.97 17.73
N CYS A 185 -29.43 11.30 16.72
CA CYS A 185 -30.87 11.19 16.54
C CYS A 185 -31.55 10.53 17.75
N LEU A 186 -30.99 9.41 18.25
CA LEU A 186 -31.51 8.74 19.44
C LEU A 186 -31.38 9.59 20.70
N ALA A 187 -30.27 10.33 20.86
CA ALA A 187 -30.06 11.24 21.98
C ALA A 187 -31.09 12.38 21.99
N LEU A 188 -31.35 13.00 20.82
CA LEU A 188 -32.41 13.98 20.66
C LEU A 188 -33.76 13.39 21.05
N ILE A 189 -34.14 12.22 20.52
CA ILE A 189 -35.41 11.58 20.86
C ILE A 189 -35.50 11.30 22.37
N ALA A 190 -34.41 10.82 22.99
CA ALA A 190 -34.37 10.51 24.42
C ALA A 190 -34.53 11.76 25.29
N GLU A 191 -33.89 12.88 24.94
CA GLU A 191 -34.04 14.15 25.65
C GLU A 191 -35.46 14.72 25.52
N LEU A 192 -36.08 14.54 24.35
CA LEU A 192 -37.39 15.12 24.04
C LEU A 192 -38.55 14.34 24.64
N LYS A 193 -38.45 13.01 24.69
CA LYS A 193 -39.52 12.12 25.15
C LYS A 193 -40.13 12.51 26.51
N PRO A 194 -39.38 12.84 27.57
CA PRO A 194 -39.95 13.25 28.85
C PRO A 194 -40.62 14.64 28.83
N ARG A 195 -40.22 15.52 27.90
CA ARG A 195 -40.67 16.92 27.81
C ARG A 195 -41.71 17.15 26.71
N MET A 196 -42.20 16.08 26.09
CA MET A 196 -43.03 16.17 24.88
C MET A 196 -44.34 16.95 25.08
N ARG A 197 -44.88 16.99 26.32
CA ARG A 197 -46.10 17.76 26.65
C ARG A 197 -45.84 19.23 26.99
N SER A 198 -44.57 19.62 27.20
CA SER A 198 -44.18 20.99 27.59
C SER A 198 -43.70 21.86 26.43
N PHE A 199 -43.54 21.30 25.23
CA PHE A 199 -43.06 22.05 24.07
C PHE A 199 -44.20 22.71 23.30
N GLY A 200 -43.98 23.96 22.89
CA GLY A 200 -44.86 24.65 21.95
C GLY A 200 -44.74 24.09 20.53
N PRO A 201 -45.70 24.39 19.64
CA PRO A 201 -45.71 23.88 18.26
C PRO A 201 -44.44 24.22 17.45
N ALA A 202 -43.85 25.39 17.68
CA ALA A 202 -42.64 25.83 16.99
C ALA A 202 -41.43 24.94 17.34
N THR A 203 -41.24 24.63 18.62
CA THR A 203 -40.16 23.74 19.09
C THR A 203 -40.35 22.33 18.52
N CYS A 204 -41.58 21.79 18.56
CA CYS A 204 -41.88 20.49 17.96
C CYS A 204 -41.57 20.45 16.46
N LYS A 205 -41.86 21.53 15.71
CA LYS A 205 -41.52 21.64 14.28
C LYS A 205 -40.02 21.62 14.06
N ALA A 206 -39.26 22.41 14.82
CA ALA A 206 -37.80 22.47 14.70
C ALA A 206 -37.13 21.11 14.97
N LEU A 207 -37.59 20.41 16.01
CA LEU A 207 -37.04 19.10 16.37
C LEU A 207 -37.35 18.02 15.34
N ARG A 208 -38.57 18.03 14.78
CA ARG A 208 -38.91 17.14 13.65
C ARG A 208 -38.03 17.43 12.43
N GLY A 209 -37.75 18.72 12.16
CA GLY A 209 -36.79 19.12 11.14
C GLY A 209 -35.41 18.51 11.38
N ALA A 210 -34.84 18.72 12.57
CA ALA A 210 -33.53 18.20 12.91
C ALA A 210 -33.44 16.66 12.82
N VAL A 211 -34.48 15.93 13.25
CA VAL A 211 -34.53 14.48 13.09
C VAL A 211 -34.65 14.07 11.63
N ALA A 212 -35.44 14.78 10.82
CA ALA A 212 -35.58 14.52 9.40
C ALA A 212 -34.24 14.74 8.66
N ASP A 213 -33.54 15.83 8.98
CA ASP A 213 -32.23 16.16 8.38
C ASP A 213 -31.20 15.07 8.69
N LEU A 214 -31.14 14.58 9.93
CA LEU A 214 -30.27 13.46 10.32
C LEU A 214 -30.63 12.17 9.57
N LEU A 215 -31.92 11.86 9.42
CA LEU A 215 -32.36 10.67 8.69
C LEU A 215 -32.05 10.75 7.19
N GLU A 216 -32.18 11.94 6.60
CA GLU A 216 -31.79 12.18 5.21
C GLU A 216 -30.28 12.03 5.01
N SER A 217 -29.48 12.58 5.92
CA SER A 217 -28.02 12.42 5.92
C SER A 217 -27.60 10.95 6.01
N ILE A 218 -28.15 10.19 6.97
CA ILE A 218 -27.96 8.74 7.08
C ILE A 218 -28.36 8.02 5.78
N GLY A 219 -29.46 8.45 5.16
CA GLY A 219 -29.95 7.88 3.90
C GLY A 219 -28.94 8.05 2.77
N ARG A 220 -28.41 9.27 2.60
CA ARG A 220 -27.38 9.58 1.60
C ARG A 220 -26.09 8.80 1.86
N ALA A 221 -25.61 8.79 3.11
CA ALA A 221 -24.41 8.06 3.50
C ALA A 221 -24.55 6.55 3.23
N ARG A 222 -25.73 5.97 3.46
CA ARG A 222 -26.00 4.55 3.14
C ARG A 222 -25.99 4.28 1.64
N GLN A 223 -26.55 5.17 0.84
CA GLN A 223 -26.55 5.03 -0.61
C GLN A 223 -25.12 5.07 -1.14
N GLU A 224 -24.35 6.09 -0.77
CA GLU A 224 -22.93 6.21 -1.17
C GLU A 224 -22.13 4.98 -0.75
N ARG A 225 -22.36 4.49 0.47
CA ARG A 225 -21.70 3.28 0.98
C ARG A 225 -22.09 2.03 0.19
N ALA A 226 -23.33 1.91 -0.27
CA ALA A 226 -23.76 0.83 -1.15
C ALA A 226 -23.10 0.93 -2.53
N ASP A 227 -23.08 2.13 -3.11
CA ASP A 227 -22.48 2.39 -4.41
C ASP A 227 -20.98 2.05 -4.43
N ILE A 228 -20.23 2.45 -3.38
CA ILE A 228 -18.82 2.09 -3.23
C ILE A 228 -18.65 0.58 -3.15
N ARG A 229 -19.49 -0.10 -2.35
CA ARG A 229 -19.41 -1.55 -2.19
C ARG A 229 -19.68 -2.25 -3.51
N ASP A 230 -20.71 -1.84 -4.25
CA ASP A 230 -21.05 -2.44 -5.53
C ASP A 230 -19.94 -2.23 -6.57
N ALA A 231 -19.27 -1.08 -6.55
CA ALA A 231 -18.16 -0.77 -7.44
C ALA A 231 -16.88 -1.57 -7.14
N PHE A 232 -16.54 -1.80 -5.86
CA PHE A 232 -15.21 -2.28 -5.47
C PHE A 232 -15.17 -3.61 -4.71
N ALA A 233 -16.29 -4.14 -4.20
CA ALA A 233 -16.26 -5.32 -3.32
C ALA A 233 -15.82 -6.62 -3.99
N SER A 234 -15.80 -6.68 -5.32
CA SER A 234 -15.26 -7.82 -6.07
C SER A 234 -13.74 -7.75 -6.27
N HIS A 235 -13.12 -6.60 -5.98
CA HIS A 235 -11.70 -6.39 -6.17
C HIS A 235 -10.89 -7.08 -5.06
N ALA A 236 -9.82 -7.79 -5.41
CA ALA A 236 -9.03 -8.58 -4.45
C ALA A 236 -8.41 -7.74 -3.32
N ALA A 237 -8.13 -6.47 -3.57
CA ALA A 237 -7.61 -5.54 -2.57
C ALA A 237 -8.66 -5.03 -1.57
N TRP A 238 -9.95 -5.31 -1.78
CA TRP A 238 -11.02 -4.82 -0.91
C TRP A 238 -10.96 -5.43 0.51
N ASP A 239 -10.47 -6.66 0.65
CA ASP A 239 -10.44 -7.42 1.90
C ASP A 239 -9.07 -7.39 2.62
N VAL A 240 -8.14 -6.57 2.13
CA VAL A 240 -6.80 -6.39 2.71
C VAL A 240 -6.86 -5.47 3.93
#